data_AF-A0A1H3KWX1-F1
#
_entry.id   AF-A0A1H3KWX1-F1
#
_cell.length_a   1.000
_cell.length_b   1.000
_cell.length_c   1.000
_cell.angle_alpha   90.00
_cell.angle_beta   90.00
_cell.angle_gamma   90.00
#
_symmetry.space_group_name_H-M   'P 1'
#
loop_
_entity.id
_entity.type
_entity.pdbx_description
1 polymer ?
#
loop_
_entity_poly.entity_id
_entity_poly.type
_entity_poly.pdbx_seq_one_letter_code
_entity_poly.pdbx_strand_id
1 'polypeptide(L)'
;MKIAVVGKGGSGKTTTSAVLARTLARSGYATLALDCDSNPNLGISLGIGEEATERLISVRDAVDAGEEEHASSAEDLVARFGIEGPDGVRLAVVSAIQNPEPGCP
;
A
#
# COMPACT_ATOMS: atom_id res chain seq x y z
N MET A 1 6.01 13.22 6.02
CA MET A 1 4.57 13.57 6.06
C MET A 1 3.76 12.28 6.03
N LYS A 2 2.62 12.21 6.72
CA LYS A 2 1.70 11.05 6.69
C LYS A 2 0.30 11.54 6.35
N ILE A 3 -0.38 10.89 5.41
CA ILE A 3 -1.73 11.26 4.94
C ILE A 3 -2.59 10.01 4.95
N ALA A 4 -3.77 10.11 5.56
CA ALA A 4 -4.79 9.06 5.52
C ALA A 4 -6.00 9.56 4.72
N VAL A 5 -6.45 8.76 3.75
CA VAL A 5 -7.63 9.07 2.92
C VAL A 5 -8.78 8.17 3.36
N VAL A 6 -9.79 8.76 4.00
CA VAL A 6 -10.95 8.05 4.57
C VAL A 6 -12.27 8.52 3.96
N GLY A 7 -13.31 7.70 4.04
CA GLY A 7 -14.60 7.98 3.43
C GLY A 7 -15.45 6.72 3.17
N LYS A 8 -16.72 6.93 2.85
CA LYS A 8 -17.69 5.86 2.57
C LYS A 8 -17.31 5.00 1.35
N GLY A 9 -18.00 3.87 1.16
CA GLY A 9 -17.95 3.11 -0.09
C GLY A 9 -18.31 3.99 -1.30
N GLY A 10 -17.51 3.92 -2.36
CA GLY A 10 -17.73 4.66 -3.61
C GLY A 10 -17.48 6.18 -3.54
N SER A 11 -16.87 6.73 -2.49
CA SER A 11 -16.52 8.17 -2.44
C SER A 11 -15.29 8.57 -3.25
N GLY A 12 -14.64 7.64 -3.95
CA GLY A 12 -13.45 7.90 -4.75
C GLY A 12 -12.11 7.85 -4.00
N LYS A 13 -12.06 7.27 -2.78
CA LYS A 13 -10.83 7.21 -1.95
C LYS A 13 -9.61 6.69 -2.71
N THR A 14 -9.76 5.54 -3.38
CA THR A 14 -8.66 4.88 -4.10
C THR A 14 -8.17 5.75 -5.25
N THR A 15 -9.10 6.35 -6.01
CA THR A 15 -8.80 7.28 -7.10
C THR A 15 -8.07 8.52 -6.57
N THR A 16 -8.57 9.15 -5.51
CA THR A 16 -7.93 10.32 -4.88
C THR A 16 -6.55 9.96 -4.34
N SER A 17 -6.38 8.79 -3.74
CA SER A 17 -5.10 8.32 -3.21
C SER A 17 -4.08 8.12 -4.32
N ALA A 18 -4.49 7.53 -5.45
CA ALA A 18 -3.62 7.35 -6.62
C ALA A 18 -3.16 8.70 -7.20
N VAL A 19 -4.10 9.64 -7.41
CA VAL A 19 -3.79 10.98 -7.94
C VAL A 19 -2.85 11.72 -6.98
N LEU A 20 -3.12 11.68 -5.68
CA LEU A 20 -2.30 12.32 -4.67
C LEU A 20 -0.88 11.73 -4.66
N ALA A 21 -0.75 10.41 -4.61
CA ALA A 21 0.55 9.73 -4.58
C ALA A 21 1.39 10.05 -5.83
N ARG A 22 0.81 9.92 -7.02
CA ARG A 22 1.50 10.23 -8.27
C ARG A 22 1.90 11.71 -8.35
N THR A 23 1.06 12.62 -7.86
CA THR A 23 1.35 14.06 -7.86
C THR A 23 2.50 14.42 -6.91
N LEU A 24 2.53 13.82 -5.72
CA LEU A 24 3.63 13.99 -4.78
C LEU A 24 4.94 13.44 -5.35
N ALA A 25 4.90 12.23 -5.92
CA ALA A 25 6.08 11.61 -6.52
C ALA A 25 6.66 12.44 -7.68
N ARG A 26 5.82 12.90 -8.63
CA ARG A 26 6.24 13.80 -9.71
C ARG A 26 6.80 15.14 -9.22
N SER A 27 6.40 15.57 -8.02
CA SER A 27 6.91 16.79 -7.39
C SER A 27 8.25 16.58 -6.68
N GLY A 28 8.87 15.39 -6.82
CA GLY A 28 10.17 15.03 -6.26
C GLY A 28 10.13 14.48 -4.84
N TYR A 29 8.94 14.23 -4.28
CA TYR A 29 8.83 13.63 -2.95
C TYR A 29 8.95 12.11 -3.01
N ALA A 30 9.78 11.54 -2.14
CA ALA A 30 9.79 10.10 -1.90
C ALA A 30 8.41 9.66 -1.37
N THR A 31 7.65 8.96 -2.21
CA THR A 31 6.24 8.66 -1.94
C THR A 31 6.02 7.17 -1.81
N LEU A 32 5.52 6.76 -0.65
CA LEU A 32 5.02 5.41 -0.37
C LEU A 32 3.51 5.46 -0.24
N ALA A 33 2.83 4.67 -1.05
CA ALA A 33 1.41 4.38 -0.95
C ALA A 33 1.20 3.07 -0.19
N LEU A 34 0.31 3.08 0.80
CA LEU A 34 -0.14 1.89 1.52
C LEU A 34 -1.61 1.66 1.17
N ASP A 35 -1.93 0.51 0.58
CA ASP A 35 -3.32 0.10 0.38
C ASP A 35 -3.75 -0.79 1.55
N CYS A 36 -4.66 -0.25 2.37
CA CYS A 36 -5.22 -0.93 3.52
C CYS A 36 -6.71 -1.27 3.31
N ASP A 37 -7.21 -1.21 2.08
CA ASP A 37 -8.60 -1.56 1.80
C ASP A 37 -8.81 -3.08 1.84
N SER A 38 -9.99 -3.51 2.28
CA SER A 38 -10.46 -4.90 2.23
C SER A 38 -10.43 -5.51 0.82
N ASN A 39 -10.59 -4.67 -0.21
CA ASN A 39 -10.44 -5.05 -1.61
C ASN A 39 -9.43 -4.10 -2.27
N PRO A 40 -8.13 -4.41 -2.21
CA PRO A 40 -7.07 -3.50 -2.64
C PRO A 40 -7.10 -3.30 -4.15
N ASN A 41 -7.26 -2.05 -4.57
CA ASN A 41 -7.34 -1.66 -5.98
C ASN A 41 -6.45 -0.45 -6.30
N LEU A 42 -5.59 -0.04 -5.35
CA LEU A 42 -4.72 1.11 -5.53
C LEU A 42 -3.64 0.84 -6.59
N GLY A 43 -3.13 -0.38 -6.68
CA GLY A 43 -2.14 -0.75 -7.71
C GLY A 43 -2.65 -0.54 -9.13
N ILE A 44 -3.87 -1.00 -9.41
CA ILE A 44 -4.57 -0.76 -10.68
C ILE A 44 -4.74 0.75 -10.91
N SER A 45 -5.22 1.49 -9.89
CA SER A 45 -5.43 2.94 -9.99
C SER A 45 -4.14 3.74 -10.21
N LEU A 46 -3.00 3.25 -9.71
CA LEU A 46 -1.67 3.82 -9.91
C LEU A 46 -1.09 3.49 -11.30
N GLY A 47 -1.66 2.54 -12.04
CA GLY A 47 -1.17 2.08 -13.33
C GLY A 47 -0.07 1.00 -13.24
N ILE A 48 -0.03 0.23 -12.14
CA ILE A 48 0.90 -0.91 -11.97
C ILE A 48 0.41 -2.14 -12.75
N GLY A 49 -0.89 -2.24 -13.01
CA GLY A 49 -1.51 -3.37 -13.72
C GLY A 49 -2.12 -4.41 -12.78
N GLU A 50 -3.04 -5.21 -13.32
CA GLU A 50 -3.82 -6.19 -12.58
C GLU A 50 -2.95 -7.32 -12.02
N GLU A 51 -2.17 -8.00 -12.87
CA GLU A 51 -1.31 -9.13 -12.46
C GLU A 51 -0.33 -8.77 -11.33
N ALA A 52 0.32 -7.60 -11.43
CA ALA A 52 1.25 -7.13 -10.41
C ALA A 52 0.51 -6.73 -9.12
N THR A 53 -0.70 -6.19 -9.22
CA THR A 53 -1.53 -5.88 -8.05
C THR A 53 -1.99 -7.16 -7.36
N GLU A 54 -2.44 -8.16 -8.12
CA GLU A 54 -2.82 -9.49 -7.60
C GLU A 54 -1.65 -10.15 -6.86
N ARG A 55 -0.43 -10.05 -7.38
CA ARG A 55 0.78 -10.56 -6.68
C ARG A 55 0.97 -9.94 -5.30
N LEU A 56 0.77 -8.62 -5.16
CA LEU A 56 0.86 -7.96 -3.85
C LEU A 56 -0.23 -8.45 -2.89
N ILE A 57 -1.43 -8.72 -3.42
CA ILE A 57 -2.55 -9.26 -2.66
C ILE A 57 -2.22 -10.66 -2.16
N SER A 58 -1.69 -11.54 -3.01
CA SER A 58 -1.28 -12.89 -2.62
C SER A 58 -0.16 -12.89 -1.57
N VAL A 59 0.81 -11.99 -1.70
CA VAL A 59 1.89 -11.84 -0.70
C VAL A 59 1.32 -11.43 0.66
N ARG A 60 0.41 -10.46 0.70
CA ARG A 60 -0.28 -10.08 1.94
C ARG A 60 -1.03 -11.27 2.53
N ASP A 61 -1.78 -12.01 1.72
CA ASP A 61 -2.55 -13.17 2.18
C ASP A 61 -1.64 -14.27 2.76
N ALA A 62 -0.47 -14.52 2.15
CA ALA A 62 0.52 -15.45 2.67
C ALA A 62 1.10 -15.00 4.03
N VAL A 63 1.35 -13.69 4.20
CA VAL A 63 1.78 -13.13 5.49
C VAL A 63 0.69 -13.29 6.55
N ASP A 64 -0.57 -13.01 6.20
CA ASP A 64 -1.71 -13.16 7.12
C ASP A 64 -1.98 -14.63 7.48
N ALA A 65 -1.72 -15.57 6.56
CA ALA A 65 -1.81 -17.00 6.79
C ALA A 65 -0.63 -17.58 7.60
N GLY A 66 0.43 -16.80 7.83
CA GLY A 66 1.66 -17.24 8.48
C GLY A 66 2.55 -18.14 7.60
N GLU A 67 2.28 -18.16 6.30
CA GLU A 67 3.11 -18.84 5.29
C GLU A 67 4.34 -18.01 4.91
N GLU A 68 4.26 -16.69 5.12
CA GLU A 68 5.37 -15.74 4.96
C GLU A 68 5.66 -15.02 6.28
N GLU A 69 6.94 -14.84 6.58
CA GLU A 69 7.36 -14.12 7.80
C GLU A 69 7.04 -12.63 7.70
N HIS A 70 6.51 -12.08 8.78
CA HIS A 70 6.27 -10.64 8.88
C HIS A 70 7.57 -9.85 8.70
N ALA A 71 7.46 -8.70 8.05
CA ALA A 71 8.57 -7.77 7.97
C ALA A 71 8.89 -7.19 9.35
N SER A 72 10.19 -7.04 9.63
CA SER A 72 10.69 -6.55 10.91
C SER A 72 10.58 -5.03 11.09
N SER A 73 10.35 -4.30 10.00
CA SER A 73 10.21 -2.84 9.95
C SER A 73 9.38 -2.41 8.74
N ALA A 74 8.98 -1.14 8.70
CA ALA A 74 8.29 -0.58 7.54
C ALA A 74 9.20 -0.56 6.30
N GLU A 75 10.48 -0.28 6.48
CA GLU A 75 11.48 -0.33 5.42
C GLU A 75 11.64 -1.74 4.86
N ASP A 76 11.74 -2.75 5.74
CA ASP A 76 11.81 -4.17 5.38
C ASP A 76 10.54 -4.62 4.63
N LEU A 77 9.36 -4.17 5.07
CA LEU A 77 8.08 -4.46 4.40
C LEU A 77 8.08 -3.94 2.97
N VAL A 78 8.48 -2.69 2.77
CA VAL A 78 8.49 -2.09 1.43
C VAL A 78 9.59 -2.71 0.56
N ALA A 79 10.72 -3.11 1.14
CA ALA A 79 11.80 -3.75 0.42
C ALA A 79 11.44 -5.18 -0.03
N ARG A 80 10.76 -5.96 0.81
CA ARG A 80 10.39 -7.36 0.55
C ARG A 80 9.10 -7.50 -0.25
N PHE A 81 8.11 -6.68 0.08
CA PHE A 81 6.73 -6.87 -0.37
C PHE A 81 6.16 -5.67 -1.13
N GLY A 82 6.96 -4.62 -1.30
CA GLY A 82 6.56 -3.45 -2.09
C GLY A 82 6.87 -3.63 -3.59
N ILE A 83 6.25 -2.78 -4.39
CA ILE A 83 6.57 -2.63 -5.81
C ILE A 83 6.78 -1.15 -6.15
N GLU A 84 7.68 -0.87 -7.08
CA GLU A 84 7.80 0.45 -7.69
C GLU A 84 6.83 0.57 -8.86
N GLY A 85 5.91 1.52 -8.75
CA GLY A 85 4.98 1.91 -9.80
C GLY A 85 5.45 3.15 -10.56
N PRO A 86 4.62 3.65 -11.48
CA PRO A 86 5.05 4.76 -12.32
C PRO A 86 5.16 6.08 -11.53
N ASP A 87 5.94 7.02 -12.06
CA ASP A 87 6.41 8.25 -11.40
C ASP A 87 7.28 8.01 -10.13
N GLY A 88 7.71 6.77 -9.86
CA GLY A 88 8.52 6.43 -8.68
C GLY A 88 7.71 6.26 -7.39
N VAL A 89 6.39 6.07 -7.50
CA VAL A 89 5.55 5.73 -6.34
C VAL A 89 5.85 4.29 -5.93
N ARG A 90 6.26 4.08 -4.67
CA ARG A 90 6.30 2.72 -4.11
C ARG A 90 4.93 2.38 -3.54
N LEU A 91 4.47 1.16 -3.76
CA LEU A 91 3.21 0.63 -3.23
C LEU A 91 3.49 -0.60 -2.37
N ALA A 92 2.82 -0.69 -1.22
CA ALA A 92 2.65 -1.94 -0.49
C ALA A 92 1.18 -2.12 -0.11
N VAL A 93 0.73 -3.37 -0.02
CA VAL A 93 -0.62 -3.72 0.42
C VAL A 93 -0.50 -4.35 1.80
N VAL A 94 -1.29 -3.84 2.76
CA VAL A 94 -1.20 -4.26 4.16
C VAL A 94 -2.58 -4.49 4.73
N SER A 95 -2.70 -5.46 5.61
CA SER A 95 -3.95 -5.74 6.32
C SER A 95 -4.20 -4.75 7.46
N ALA A 96 -5.47 -4.58 7.80
CA ALA A 96 -5.84 -3.80 8.97
C ALA A 96 -5.27 -4.45 10.24
N ILE A 97 -4.63 -3.66 11.09
CA ILE A 97 -4.14 -4.12 12.38
C ILE A 97 -5.35 -4.45 13.26
N GLN A 98 -5.57 -5.73 13.54
CA GLN A 98 -6.70 -6.15 14.39
C GLN A 98 -6.41 -5.93 15.88
N ASN A 99 -5.14 -6.02 16.30
CA ASN A 99 -4.70 -5.81 17.69
C ASN A 99 -3.58 -4.76 17.72
N PRO A 100 -3.91 -3.46 17.76
CA PRO A 100 -2.89 -2.43 17.84
C PRO A 100 -2.27 -2.43 19.25
N GLU A 101 -1.06 -2.95 19.37
CA GLU A 101 -0.22 -2.65 20.53
C GLU A 101 0.41 -1.26 20.33
N PRO A 102 0.52 -0.45 21.39
CA PRO A 102 1.28 0.79 21.29
C PRO A 102 2.71 0.44 20.90
N GLY A 103 3.10 0.85 19.68
CA GLY A 103 4.46 0.64 19.18
C GLY A 103 5.50 1.20 20.16
N CYS A 104 6.67 0.57 20.18
CA CYS A 104 7.80 0.99 21.00
C CYS A 104 8.04 2.51 20.85
N PRO A 105 8.25 3.26 21.96
CA PRO A 105 8.39 4.71 21.95
C PRO A 105 9.59 5.22 21.12
#